data_AF-A0A1A3TB20-F1
#
_entry.id   AF-A0A1A3TB20-F1
#
_cell.length_a   1.000
_cell.length_b   1.000
_cell.length_c   1.000
_cell.angle_alpha   90.00
_cell.angle_beta   90.00
_cell.angle_gamma   90.00
#
_symmetry.space_group_name_H-M   'P 1'
#
loop_
_entity.id
_entity.type
_entity.pdbx_description
1 polymer ?
#
loop_
_entity_poly.entity_id
_entity_poly.type
_entity_poly.pdbx_seq_one_letter_code
_entity_poly.pdbx_strand_id
1 'polypeptide(L)'
;MFPSAGAAQNFFNAAESQWKSCTTDEVSASLGYENAAGYRLGNVRRDDDVISVAMATNGGENGPDACQHSLGVRWNVVVEARGCAVPNIVSTYDPNVGWPKNPSWASPYAERIAKAMLENVK
;
A
#
# COMPACT_ATOMS: atom_id res chain seq x y z
N MET A 1 -10.91 2.50 16.04
CA MET A 1 -12.27 1.98 16.26
C MET A 1 -13.27 3.06 15.90
N PHE A 2 -14.42 2.70 15.33
CA PHE A 2 -15.48 3.60 14.87
C PHE A 2 -16.71 3.55 15.80
N PRO A 3 -17.62 4.55 15.73
CA PRO A 3 -18.83 4.57 16.55
C PRO A 3 -19.83 3.45 16.22
N SER A 4 -19.78 2.89 15.02
CA SER A 4 -20.67 1.81 14.58
C SER A 4 -20.03 0.99 13.47
N ALA A 5 -20.61 -0.19 13.20
CA ALA A 5 -20.18 -1.01 12.07
C ALA A 5 -20.39 -0.32 10.71
N GLY A 6 -21.50 0.40 10.56
CA GLY A 6 -21.76 1.20 9.35
C GLY A 6 -20.72 2.30 9.14
N ALA A 7 -20.26 2.96 10.20
CA ALA A 7 -19.21 3.97 10.11
C ALA A 7 -17.85 3.37 9.70
N ALA A 8 -17.50 2.20 10.23
CA ALA A 8 -16.29 1.48 9.83
C ALA A 8 -16.35 1.04 8.36
N GLN A 9 -17.48 0.49 7.92
CA GLN A 9 -17.67 0.08 6.53
C GLN A 9 -17.62 1.27 5.57
N ASN A 10 -18.21 2.41 5.95
CA ASN A 10 -18.17 3.62 5.14
C ASN A 10 -16.73 4.13 4.96
N PHE A 11 -15.94 4.13 6.03
CA PHE A 11 -14.52 4.47 5.95
C PHE A 11 -13.76 3.51 5.04
N PHE A 12 -13.97 2.19 5.19
CA PHE A 12 -13.32 1.17 4.36
C PHE A 12 -13.63 1.35 2.87
N ASN A 13 -14.90 1.56 2.52
CA ASN A 13 -15.32 1.78 1.12
C ASN A 13 -14.77 3.11 0.55
N ALA A 14 -14.70 4.15 1.38
CA ALA A 14 -14.10 5.43 1.01
C ALA A 14 -12.58 5.27 0.76
N ALA A 15 -11.88 4.53 1.61
CA ALA A 15 -10.47 4.22 1.44
C ALA A 15 -10.22 3.41 0.15
N GLU A 16 -11.04 2.40 -0.14
CA GLU A 16 -10.95 1.63 -1.39
C GLU A 16 -11.09 2.53 -2.62
N SER A 17 -12.08 3.42 -2.60
CA SER A 17 -12.34 4.36 -3.69
C SER A 17 -11.18 5.35 -3.86
N GLN A 18 -10.67 5.89 -2.75
CA GLN A 18 -9.52 6.79 -2.76
C GLN A 18 -8.28 6.09 -3.32
N TRP A 19 -7.98 4.87 -2.86
CA TRP A 19 -6.82 4.12 -3.33
C TRP A 19 -6.93 3.83 -4.82
N LYS A 20 -8.08 3.41 -5.33
CA LYS A 20 -8.30 3.21 -6.77
C LYS A 20 -7.96 4.46 -7.58
N SER A 21 -8.34 5.64 -7.09
CA SER A 21 -8.01 6.91 -7.75
C SER A 21 -6.50 7.22 -7.76
N CYS A 22 -5.73 6.65 -6.82
CA CYS A 22 -4.27 6.81 -6.74
C CYS A 22 -3.50 5.78 -7.59
N THR A 23 -4.14 4.74 -8.13
CA THR A 23 -3.45 3.65 -8.86
C THR A 23 -3.17 3.95 -10.33
N THR A 24 -3.60 5.09 -10.86
CA THR A 24 -3.46 5.41 -12.29
C THR A 24 -2.05 5.84 -12.67
N ASP A 25 -1.29 6.44 -11.75
CA ASP A 25 0.02 7.04 -12.02
C ASP A 25 0.98 6.91 -10.83
N GLU A 26 2.20 7.41 -11.01
CA GLU A 26 3.14 7.61 -9.91
C GLU A 26 2.63 8.73 -8.98
N VAL A 27 2.66 8.48 -7.67
CA VAL A 27 2.31 9.48 -6.66
C VAL A 27 3.55 9.91 -5.89
N SER A 28 3.70 11.22 -5.69
CA SER A 28 4.84 11.79 -4.95
C SER A 28 4.48 12.02 -3.50
N ALA A 29 5.29 11.51 -2.59
CA ALA A 29 5.24 11.80 -1.17
C ALA A 29 6.21 12.93 -0.84
N SER A 30 5.70 14.05 -0.33
CA SER A 30 6.51 15.18 0.15
C SER A 30 6.84 14.99 1.63
N LEU A 31 8.00 14.38 1.93
CA LEU A 31 8.44 14.07 3.31
C LEU A 31 9.62 14.95 3.79
N GLY A 32 9.83 16.10 3.13
CA GLY A 32 11.03 16.95 3.28
C GLY A 32 12.00 16.76 2.10
N TYR A 33 13.02 17.61 2.01
CA TYR A 33 13.92 17.70 0.84
C TYR A 33 14.58 16.35 0.48
N GLU A 34 15.13 15.65 1.47
CA GLU A 34 15.89 14.39 1.25
C GLU A 34 15.01 13.13 1.25
N ASN A 35 13.80 13.22 1.81
CA ASN A 35 12.91 12.06 2.00
C ASN A 35 11.76 12.01 0.99
N ALA A 36 11.68 12.99 0.07
CA ALA A 36 10.68 12.97 -0.97
C ALA A 36 10.87 11.74 -1.87
N ALA A 37 9.78 11.02 -2.13
CA ALA A 37 9.83 9.79 -2.91
C ALA A 37 8.60 9.66 -3.81
N GLY A 38 8.85 9.32 -5.07
CA GLY A 38 7.81 8.96 -6.03
C GLY A 38 7.54 7.47 -6.01
N TYR A 39 6.31 7.07 -5.70
CA TYR A 39 5.87 5.69 -5.62
C TYR A 39 4.98 5.34 -6.80
N ARG A 40 5.31 4.25 -7.49
CA ARG A 40 4.36 3.61 -8.40
C ARG A 40 3.45 2.70 -7.60
N LEU A 41 2.14 2.81 -7.79
CA LEU A 41 1.15 1.94 -7.16
C LEU A 41 0.71 0.84 -8.13
N GLY A 42 0.40 -0.33 -7.59
CA GLY A 42 -0.31 -1.39 -8.29
C GLY A 42 -1.82 -1.24 -8.13
N ASN A 43 -2.59 -2.07 -8.82
CA ASN A 43 -4.04 -2.09 -8.67
C ASN A 43 -4.45 -2.41 -7.22
N VAL A 44 -5.53 -1.79 -6.76
CA VAL A 44 -6.18 -2.17 -5.50
C VAL A 44 -6.75 -3.57 -5.66
N ARG A 45 -6.36 -4.48 -4.77
CA ARG A 45 -6.95 -5.81 -4.64
C ARG A 45 -7.91 -5.80 -3.46
N ARG A 46 -9.02 -6.50 -3.62
CA ARG A 46 -9.97 -6.75 -2.54
C ARG A 46 -10.13 -8.25 -2.36
N ASP A 47 -10.06 -8.69 -1.12
CA ASP A 47 -10.34 -10.04 -0.68
C ASP A 47 -11.25 -9.96 0.55
N ASP A 48 -12.55 -10.18 0.31
CA ASP A 48 -13.64 -10.00 1.28
C ASP A 48 -13.60 -8.63 2.00
N ASP A 49 -13.24 -8.69 3.28
CA ASP A 49 -13.20 -7.60 4.23
C ASP A 49 -11.82 -6.92 4.28
N VAL A 50 -10.91 -7.26 3.36
CA VAL A 50 -9.57 -6.70 3.28
C VAL A 50 -9.32 -6.11 1.88
N ILE A 51 -8.81 -4.88 1.85
CA ILE A 51 -8.27 -4.25 0.64
C ILE A 51 -6.76 -4.11 0.78
N SER A 52 -6.03 -4.26 -0.32
CA SER A 52 -4.59 -4.10 -0.35
C SER A 52 -4.13 -3.37 -1.61
N VAL A 53 -3.06 -2.58 -1.47
CA VAL A 53 -2.38 -1.92 -2.58
C VAL A 53 -0.88 -2.12 -2.43
N ALA A 54 -0.23 -2.54 -3.51
CA ALA A 54 1.22 -2.64 -3.57
C ALA A 54 1.81 -1.34 -4.10
N MET A 55 3.00 -0.98 -3.65
CA MET A 55 3.73 0.20 -4.10
C MET A 55 5.22 -0.06 -4.13
N ALA A 56 5.92 0.60 -5.04
CA ALA A 56 7.37 0.55 -5.12
C ALA A 56 7.95 1.93 -5.42
N THR A 57 9.10 2.20 -4.82
CA THR A 57 9.98 3.31 -5.13
C THR A 57 11.36 2.77 -5.50
N ASN A 58 12.09 3.53 -6.28
CA ASN A 58 13.48 3.25 -6.63
C ASN A 58 14.13 4.59 -6.94
N GLY A 59 14.66 5.24 -5.91
CA GLY A 59 15.34 6.53 -6.02
C GLY A 59 16.85 6.30 -6.07
N GLY A 60 17.58 7.12 -6.84
CA GLY A 60 19.03 6.94 -7.01
C GLY A 60 19.84 6.96 -5.70
N GLU A 61 19.37 7.70 -4.69
CA GLU A 61 20.04 7.79 -3.38
C GLU A 61 19.44 6.86 -2.32
N ASN A 62 18.17 6.46 -2.46
CA ASN A 62 17.44 5.66 -1.46
C ASN A 62 17.37 4.17 -1.82
N GLY A 63 17.71 3.80 -3.06
CA GLY A 63 17.59 2.44 -3.57
C GLY A 63 16.14 1.98 -3.75
N PRO A 64 15.93 0.70 -4.09
CA PRO A 64 14.60 0.14 -4.26
C PRO A 64 13.96 -0.19 -2.91
N ASP A 65 12.69 0.16 -2.76
CA ASP A 65 11.84 -0.26 -1.65
C ASP A 65 10.44 -0.58 -2.17
N ALA A 66 9.82 -1.61 -1.61
CA ALA A 66 8.49 -2.05 -2.01
C ALA A 66 7.63 -2.39 -0.79
N CYS A 67 6.42 -1.84 -0.76
CA CYS A 67 5.48 -2.04 0.33
C CYS A 67 4.15 -2.59 -0.17
N GLN A 68 3.49 -3.40 0.66
CA GLN A 68 2.05 -3.59 0.59
C GLN A 68 1.41 -2.79 1.74
N HIS A 69 0.37 -2.03 1.43
CA HIS A 69 -0.53 -1.42 2.41
C HIS A 69 -1.83 -2.24 2.38
N SER A 70 -2.38 -2.59 3.54
CA SER A 70 -3.67 -3.28 3.65
C SER A 70 -4.55 -2.68 4.74
N LEU A 71 -5.84 -2.58 4.45
CA LEU A 71 -6.90 -2.23 5.40
C LEU A 71 -7.86 -3.41 5.50
N GLY A 72 -8.32 -3.71 6.71
CA GLY A 72 -9.33 -4.71 6.98
C GLY A 72 -10.48 -4.15 7.80
N VAL A 73 -11.72 -4.60 7.61
CA VAL A 73 -12.89 -4.13 8.39
C VAL A 73 -13.66 -5.29 9.02
N ARG A 74 -14.03 -5.16 10.29
CA ARG A 74 -14.96 -6.10 10.97
C ARG A 74 -15.66 -5.39 12.10
N TRP A 75 -16.97 -5.56 12.20
CA TRP A 75 -17.81 -4.80 13.15
C TRP A 75 -17.52 -3.30 13.03
N ASN A 76 -17.31 -2.61 14.15
CA ASN A 76 -16.92 -1.20 14.20
C ASN A 76 -15.39 -0.99 14.21
N VAL A 77 -14.60 -1.97 13.79
CA VAL A 77 -13.14 -1.91 13.79
C VAL A 77 -12.62 -1.93 12.36
N VAL A 78 -11.68 -1.04 12.08
CA VAL A 78 -10.80 -1.11 10.90
C VAL A 78 -9.39 -1.34 11.43
N VAL A 79 -8.69 -2.27 10.79
CA VAL A 79 -7.27 -2.56 11.03
C VAL A 79 -6.46 -2.10 9.83
N GLU A 80 -5.24 -1.66 10.08
CA GLU A 80 -4.31 -1.19 9.07
C GLU A 80 -2.97 -1.89 9.27
N ALA A 81 -2.37 -2.35 8.19
CA ALA A 81 -1.03 -2.88 8.18
C ALA A 81 -0.28 -2.37 6.95
N ARG A 82 1.00 -2.03 7.14
CA ARG A 82 1.94 -1.74 6.06
C ARG A 82 3.20 -2.57 6.28
N GLY A 83 3.57 -3.35 5.28
CA GLY A 83 4.79 -4.14 5.28
C GLY A 83 5.66 -3.73 4.10
N CYS A 84 6.93 -3.41 4.36
CA CYS A 84 7.90 -2.98 3.36
C CYS A 84 9.13 -3.89 3.39
N ALA A 85 9.78 -4.03 2.25
CA ALA A 85 11.04 -4.75 2.13
C ALA A 85 11.86 -4.18 0.96
N VAL A 86 13.17 -4.15 1.15
CA VAL A 86 14.12 -3.93 0.05
C VAL A 86 14.08 -5.15 -0.86
N PRO A 87 13.64 -5.02 -2.13
CA PRO A 87 13.53 -6.16 -3.01
C PRO A 87 14.92 -6.56 -3.51
N ASN A 88 15.16 -7.87 -3.59
CA ASN A 88 16.40 -8.41 -4.15
C ASN A 88 16.32 -8.38 -5.69
N ILE A 89 16.65 -7.23 -6.27
CA ILE A 89 16.59 -6.98 -7.72
C ILE A 89 17.92 -6.46 -8.24
N VAL A 90 18.22 -6.79 -9.50
CA VAL A 90 19.22 -6.08 -10.29
C VAL A 90 18.46 -5.27 -11.32
N SER A 91 18.54 -3.95 -11.24
CA SER A 91 17.89 -3.03 -12.20
C SER A 91 18.92 -2.17 -12.92
N THR A 92 18.62 -1.84 -14.18
CA THR A 92 19.40 -0.88 -14.97
C THR A 92 18.63 0.43 -15.07
N TYR A 93 19.36 1.54 -15.00
CA TYR A 93 18.80 2.87 -15.23
C TYR A 93 18.44 3.07 -16.71
N ASP A 94 17.24 3.54 -16.99
CA ASP A 94 16.81 3.97 -18.32
C ASP A 94 16.74 5.50 -18.39
N PRO A 95 17.42 6.18 -19.34
CA PRO A 95 17.40 7.64 -19.43
C PRO A 95 16.02 8.28 -19.68
N ASN A 96 15.06 7.55 -20.25
CA ASN A 96 13.74 8.08 -20.60
C ASN A 96 12.71 7.87 -19.49
N VAL A 97 12.87 6.84 -18.66
CA VAL A 97 11.90 6.47 -17.61
C VAL A 97 12.48 6.46 -16.20
N GLY A 98 13.79 6.56 -16.04
CA GLY A 98 14.50 6.52 -14.77
C GLY A 98 14.75 5.10 -14.25
N TRP A 99 14.95 4.99 -12.94
CA TRP A 99 15.03 3.69 -12.27
C TRP A 99 13.66 3.01 -12.27
N PRO A 100 13.56 1.70 -12.58
CA PRO A 100 12.29 1.00 -12.60
C PRO A 100 11.67 0.98 -11.20
N LYS A 101 10.35 1.14 -11.15
CA LYS A 101 9.54 1.02 -9.95
C LYS A 101 8.43 0.03 -10.23
N ASN A 102 8.48 -1.15 -9.62
CA ASN A 102 7.51 -2.21 -9.91
C ASN A 102 6.79 -2.65 -8.62
N PRO A 103 5.48 -2.35 -8.48
CA PRO A 103 4.69 -2.78 -7.32
C PRO A 103 4.70 -4.29 -7.06
N SER A 104 4.97 -5.13 -8.06
CA SER A 104 5.04 -6.60 -7.88
C SER A 104 6.22 -7.06 -7.00
N TRP A 105 7.15 -6.16 -6.69
CA TRP A 105 8.23 -6.41 -5.73
C TRP A 105 7.74 -6.49 -4.27
N ALA A 106 6.56 -5.96 -3.97
CA ALA A 106 6.00 -5.98 -2.64
C ALA A 106 5.57 -7.40 -2.23
N SER A 107 6.00 -7.83 -1.04
CA SER A 107 5.51 -9.07 -0.44
C SER A 107 4.10 -8.89 0.16
N PRO A 108 3.22 -9.92 0.12
CA PRO A 108 1.84 -9.81 0.57
C PRO A 108 1.67 -9.88 2.11
N TYR A 109 2.66 -9.40 2.87
CA TYR A 109 2.68 -9.56 4.32
C TYR A 109 1.64 -8.71 5.04
N ALA A 110 1.37 -7.50 4.55
CA ALA A 110 0.41 -6.59 5.17
C ALA A 110 -1.01 -7.18 5.16
N GLU A 111 -1.40 -7.82 4.05
CA GLU A 111 -2.71 -8.46 3.94
C GLU A 111 -2.85 -9.63 4.92
N ARG A 112 -1.81 -10.47 5.06
CA ARG A 112 -1.79 -11.57 6.03
C ARG A 112 -1.92 -11.08 7.46
N ILE A 113 -1.21 -9.99 7.79
CA ILE A 113 -1.28 -9.36 9.11
C ILE A 113 -2.69 -8.78 9.35
N ALA A 114 -3.26 -8.07 8.39
CA ALA A 114 -4.61 -7.50 8.52
C ALA A 114 -5.66 -8.59 8.76
N LYS A 115 -5.60 -9.71 8.01
CA LYS A 115 -6.48 -10.87 8.24
C LYS A 115 -6.33 -11.44 9.66
N ALA A 116 -5.09 -11.66 10.11
CA ALA A 116 -4.83 -12.15 11.47
C ALA A 116 -5.32 -11.17 12.55
N MET A 117 -5.22 -9.86 12.33
CA MET A 117 -5.79 -8.87 13.24
C MET A 117 -7.32 -8.97 13.30
N LEU A 118 -8.00 -9.13 12.15
CA LEU A 118 -9.45 -9.27 12.12
C LEU A 118 -9.95 -10.54 12.81
N GLU A 119 -9.22 -11.64 12.76
CA GLU A 119 -9.52 -12.88 13.50
C GLU A 119 -9.57 -12.66 15.02
N ASN A 120 -8.90 -11.63 15.53
CA ASN A 120 -8.90 -11.26 16.94
C ASN A 120 -9.97 -10.23 17.31
N VAL A 121 -10.70 -9.68 16.33
CA VAL A 121 -11.84 -8.79 16.57
C VAL A 121 -13.10 -9.64 16.83
N LYS A 122 -13.60 -9.58 18.06
CA LYS A 122 -14.78 -10.33 18.53
C LYS A 122 -15.98 -9.40 18.69
#